data_AF-A0A662DV14-F1
#
_entry.id   AF-A0A662DV14-F1
#
_cell.length_a   1.000
_cell.length_b   1.000
_cell.length_c   1.000
_cell.angle_alpha   90.00
_cell.angle_beta   90.00
_cell.angle_gamma   90.00
#
_symmetry.space_group_name_H-M   'P 1'
#
loop_
_entity.id
_entity.type
_entity.pdbx_description
1 polymer ?
#
loop_
_entity_poly.entity_id
_entity_poly.type
_entity_poly.pdbx_seq_one_letter_code
_entity_poly.pdbx_strand_id
1 'polypeptide(L)'
;MFDRLKKRFLWQPDPEEFVAPLRRVMPVQIHLDQFPLGIDNTRIDVALSPIFMTRARLFVRRRLLHDSVRQQWLEPPAAPDASDLQAFRDAYIGMMEVGVEQARKSEQTASIQLLQLGVMKFVLRLVDEEFQRLRSQLQRARHQTNKRSSSRSVETHERLVLL
;
A
#
# COMPACT_ATOMS: atom_id res chain seq x y z
N MET A 1 -2.58 -33.12 0.32
CA MET A 1 -2.27 -32.27 1.50
C MET A 1 -1.75 -30.87 1.10
N PHE A 2 -0.98 -30.74 0.01
CA PHE A 2 -0.46 -29.45 -0.50
C PHE A 2 -1.50 -28.48 -1.11
N ASP A 3 -2.65 -28.96 -1.59
CA ASP A 3 -3.66 -28.08 -2.21
C ASP A 3 -4.42 -27.19 -1.23
N ARG A 4 -4.56 -27.62 0.04
CA ARG A 4 -5.17 -26.77 1.09
C ARG A 4 -4.29 -25.59 1.47
N LEU A 5 -2.96 -25.71 1.29
CA LEU A 5 -2.00 -24.64 1.55
C LEU A 5 -1.96 -23.65 0.39
N LYS A 6 -2.03 -24.10 -0.87
CA LYS A 6 -2.10 -23.20 -2.06
C LYS A 6 -3.26 -22.20 -1.97
N LYS A 7 -4.43 -22.62 -1.45
CA LYS A 7 -5.58 -21.72 -1.22
C LYS A 7 -5.33 -20.64 -0.16
N ARG A 8 -4.38 -20.83 0.77
CA ARG A 8 -3.99 -19.79 1.74
C ARG A 8 -3.05 -18.73 1.15
N PHE A 9 -2.34 -19.06 0.06
CA PHE A 9 -1.39 -18.15 -0.60
C PHE A 9 -2.01 -17.34 -1.74
N LEU A 10 -3.12 -17.82 -2.34
CA LEU A 10 -3.99 -17.03 -3.20
C LEU A 10 -5.08 -16.39 -2.36
N TRP A 11 -4.72 -15.39 -1.55
CA TRP A 11 -5.72 -14.54 -0.89
C TRP A 11 -6.45 -13.76 -1.99
N GLN A 12 -7.59 -14.30 -2.43
CA GLN A 12 -8.63 -13.66 -3.23
C GLN A 12 -9.88 -13.74 -2.36
N PRO A 13 -10.04 -12.83 -1.40
CA PRO A 13 -11.20 -12.88 -0.53
C PRO A 13 -12.40 -12.55 -1.41
N ASP A 14 -13.50 -13.28 -1.24
CA ASP A 14 -14.73 -12.84 -1.86
C ASP A 14 -15.01 -11.40 -1.40
N PRO A 15 -15.20 -10.42 -2.31
CA PRO A 15 -15.38 -9.03 -1.92
C PRO A 15 -16.55 -8.84 -0.95
N GLU A 16 -17.61 -9.65 -1.08
CA GLU A 16 -18.74 -9.58 -0.15
C GLU A 16 -18.36 -10.12 1.23
N GLU A 17 -17.68 -11.27 1.31
CA GLU A 17 -17.14 -11.80 2.58
C GLU A 17 -16.14 -10.84 3.25
N PHE A 18 -15.29 -10.16 2.48
CA PHE A 18 -14.34 -9.18 3.03
C PHE A 18 -15.04 -7.93 3.56
N VAL A 19 -16.08 -7.46 2.86
CA VAL A 19 -16.81 -6.23 3.19
C VAL A 19 -17.89 -6.47 4.25
N ALA A 20 -18.42 -7.69 4.39
CA ALA A 20 -19.49 -8.00 5.35
C ALA A 20 -19.13 -7.63 6.81
N PRO A 21 -17.91 -7.89 7.31
CA PRO A 21 -17.46 -7.39 8.62
C PRO A 21 -17.35 -5.86 8.66
N LEU A 22 -16.92 -5.21 7.57
CA LEU A 22 -16.80 -3.74 7.50
C LEU A 22 -18.16 -3.03 7.48
N ARG A 23 -19.22 -3.71 7.01
CA ARG A 23 -20.61 -3.24 7.08
C ARG A 23 -21.17 -3.26 8.50
N ARG A 24 -20.61 -4.09 9.38
CA ARG A 24 -20.93 -4.06 10.81
C ARG A 24 -20.10 -2.96 11.44
N VAL A 25 -20.70 -1.79 11.60
CA VAL A 25 -20.13 -0.73 12.44
C VAL A 25 -20.20 -1.22 13.88
N MET A 26 -19.17 -1.92 14.34
CA MET A 26 -18.92 -2.04 15.76
C MET A 26 -18.32 -0.70 16.20
N PRO A 27 -18.97 0.05 17.11
CA PRO A 27 -18.38 1.26 17.64
C PRO A 27 -17.15 0.88 18.45
N VAL A 28 -15.98 0.95 17.82
CA VAL A 28 -14.72 0.94 18.54
C VAL A 28 -14.61 2.30 19.21
N GLN A 29 -14.89 2.36 20.51
CA GLN A 29 -14.66 3.57 21.29
C GLN A 29 -13.15 3.73 21.48
N ILE A 30 -12.55 4.61 20.68
CA ILE A 30 -11.17 5.05 20.87
C ILE A 30 -11.23 6.38 21.63
N HIS A 31 -10.77 6.37 22.88
CA HIS A 31 -10.68 7.56 23.71
C HIS A 31 -9.42 8.35 23.34
N LEU A 32 -9.52 9.16 22.27
CA LEU A 32 -8.40 9.95 21.76
C LEU A 32 -7.95 11.07 22.73
N ASP A 33 -8.85 11.48 23.61
CA ASP A 33 -8.67 12.45 24.68
C ASP A 33 -7.65 12.01 25.75
N GLN A 34 -7.35 10.71 25.82
CA GLN A 34 -6.41 10.16 26.80
C GLN A 34 -4.95 10.21 26.33
N PHE A 35 -4.68 10.59 25.07
CA PHE A 35 -3.33 10.63 24.53
C PHE A 35 -2.73 12.03 24.61
N PRO A 36 -1.42 12.14 24.89
CA PRO A 36 -0.73 13.41 24.82
C PRO A 36 -0.75 13.95 23.39
N LEU A 37 -0.82 15.28 23.29
CA LEU A 37 -0.61 15.96 22.02
C LEU A 37 0.84 15.77 21.57
N GLY A 38 1.01 15.67 20.27
CA GLY A 38 2.28 15.56 19.57
C GLY A 38 2.99 16.90 19.44
N ILE A 39 4.06 16.91 18.64
CA ILE A 39 4.99 18.03 18.51
C ILE A 39 4.30 19.31 18.01
N ASP A 40 3.24 19.18 17.20
CA ASP A 40 2.48 20.30 16.63
C ASP A 40 1.33 20.79 17.54
N ASN A 41 1.20 20.25 18.76
CA ASN A 41 0.13 20.54 19.72
C ASN A 41 -1.30 20.39 19.17
N THR A 42 -1.46 19.72 18.02
CA THR A 42 -2.74 19.62 17.31
C THR A 42 -3.10 18.16 17.01
N ARG A 43 -2.10 17.29 16.87
CA ARG A 43 -2.26 15.88 16.49
C ARG A 43 -1.67 14.96 17.54
N ILE A 44 -2.04 13.69 17.50
CA ILE A 44 -1.38 12.64 18.27
C ILE A 44 -0.32 12.00 17.37
N ASP A 45 0.93 11.97 17.83
CA ASP A 45 2.03 11.38 17.09
C ASP A 45 2.12 9.88 17.34
N VAL A 46 2.28 9.12 16.26
CA VAL A 46 2.47 7.66 16.30
C VAL A 46 3.70 7.32 15.47
N ALA A 47 4.75 6.86 16.13
CA ALA A 47 5.95 6.40 15.46
C ALA A 47 5.76 4.95 14.97
N LEU A 48 5.93 4.73 13.67
CA LEU A 48 5.96 3.39 13.09
C LEU A 48 7.40 2.95 12.85
N SER A 49 7.64 1.64 12.98
CA SER A 49 8.96 1.07 12.71
C SER A 49 9.42 1.38 11.28
N PRO A 50 10.64 1.92 11.07
CA PRO A 50 11.18 2.16 9.73
C PRO A 50 11.28 0.89 8.88
N ILE A 51 11.53 -0.25 9.53
CA ILE A 51 11.58 -1.57 8.88
C ILE A 51 10.20 -1.92 8.35
N PHE A 52 9.16 -1.81 9.20
CA PHE A 52 7.77 -2.03 8.80
C PHE A 52 7.38 -1.12 7.63
N MET A 53 7.63 0.17 7.73
CA MET A 53 7.30 1.14 6.68
C MET A 53 7.98 0.78 5.35
N THR A 54 9.25 0.36 5.39
CA THR A 54 10.01 -0.02 4.19
C THR A 54 9.45 -1.29 3.56
N ARG A 55 9.18 -2.32 4.35
CA ARG A 55 8.59 -3.58 3.87
C ARG A 55 7.18 -3.37 3.29
N ALA A 56 6.37 -2.55 3.96
CA ALA A 56 5.04 -2.16 3.48
C ALA A 56 5.09 -1.49 2.11
N ARG A 57 5.97 -0.48 1.94
CA ARG A 57 6.15 0.22 0.65
C ARG A 57 6.56 -0.73 -0.47
N LEU A 58 7.55 -1.60 -0.21
CA LEU A 58 8.01 -2.57 -1.20
C LEU A 58 6.89 -3.53 -1.61
N PHE A 59 6.16 -4.07 -0.64
CA PHE A 59 5.07 -5.01 -0.88
C PHE A 59 3.93 -4.37 -1.67
N VAL A 60 3.40 -3.23 -1.20
CA VAL A 60 2.28 -2.50 -1.83
C VAL A 60 2.65 -2.10 -3.26
N ARG A 61 3.84 -1.52 -3.45
CA ARG A 61 4.30 -1.10 -4.77
C ARG A 61 4.40 -2.26 -5.74
N ARG A 62 5.08 -3.36 -5.37
CA ARG A 62 5.20 -4.56 -6.23
C ARG A 62 3.82 -5.12 -6.56
N ARG A 63 2.91 -5.18 -5.57
CA ARG A 63 1.57 -5.71 -5.77
C ARG A 63 0.75 -4.87 -6.75
N LEU A 64 0.68 -3.56 -6.53
CA LEU A 64 -0.07 -2.66 -7.39
C LEU A 64 0.47 -2.66 -8.82
N LEU A 65 1.80 -2.72 -8.99
CA LEU A 65 2.43 -2.72 -10.31
C LEU A 65 2.13 -4.03 -11.06
N HIS A 66 2.24 -5.18 -10.40
CA HIS A 66 1.84 -6.47 -10.97
C HIS A 66 0.36 -6.47 -11.38
N ASP A 67 -0.54 -6.03 -10.48
CA ASP A 67 -1.98 -6.06 -10.73
C ASP A 67 -2.40 -5.08 -11.84
N SER A 68 -1.77 -3.91 -11.91
CA SER A 68 -2.01 -2.91 -12.97
C SER A 68 -1.57 -3.39 -14.35
N VAL A 69 -0.40 -4.04 -14.45
CA VAL A 69 0.13 -4.53 -15.74
C VAL A 69 -0.63 -5.77 -16.20
N ARG A 70 -1.01 -6.66 -15.27
CA ARG A 70 -1.85 -7.83 -15.56
C ARG A 70 -3.20 -7.43 -16.19
N GLN A 71 -3.81 -6.34 -15.72
CA GLN A 71 -5.06 -5.82 -16.30
C GLN A 71 -4.88 -5.22 -17.70
N GLN A 72 -3.65 -4.87 -18.09
CA GLN A 72 -3.32 -4.26 -19.39
C GLN A 72 -2.85 -5.30 -20.43
N TRP A 73 -2.99 -6.60 -20.16
CA TRP A 73 -2.57 -7.69 -21.07
C TRP A 73 -1.08 -7.67 -21.46
N LEU A 74 -0.26 -7.00 -20.64
CA LEU A 74 1.19 -6.96 -20.74
C LEU A 74 1.79 -7.99 -19.79
N GLU A 75 3.02 -8.43 -20.06
CA GLU A 75 3.75 -9.34 -19.16
C GLU A 75 4.06 -8.61 -17.84
N PRO A 76 3.42 -8.99 -16.72
CA PRO A 76 3.59 -8.28 -15.47
C PRO A 76 4.95 -8.61 -14.85
N PRO A 77 5.60 -7.64 -14.18
CA PRO A 77 6.76 -7.95 -13.35
C PRO A 77 6.35 -8.92 -12.25
N ALA A 78 7.30 -9.72 -11.76
CA ALA A 78 7.02 -10.76 -10.76
C ALA A 78 6.15 -10.22 -9.59
N ALA A 79 5.05 -10.92 -9.32
CA ALA A 79 4.20 -10.63 -8.18
C ALA A 79 5.02 -10.71 -6.88
N PRO A 80 4.64 -9.98 -5.81
CA PRO A 80 5.16 -10.26 -4.49
C PRO A 80 4.92 -11.73 -4.16
N ASP A 81 5.99 -12.42 -3.76
CA ASP A 81 5.91 -13.84 -3.43
C ASP A 81 5.52 -14.04 -1.95
N ALA A 82 5.48 -15.32 -1.53
CA ALA A 82 5.18 -15.66 -0.14
C ALA A 82 6.23 -15.09 0.84
N SER A 83 7.48 -14.93 0.41
CA SER A 83 8.56 -14.39 1.24
C SER A 83 8.40 -12.89 1.47
N ASP A 84 7.96 -12.14 0.45
CA ASP A 84 7.67 -10.71 0.56
C ASP A 84 6.51 -10.45 1.52
N LEU A 85 5.44 -11.26 1.44
CA LEU A 85 4.31 -11.18 2.36
C LEU A 85 4.73 -11.55 3.79
N GLN A 86 5.56 -12.59 3.95
CA GLN A 86 6.03 -13.01 5.26
C GLN A 86 6.92 -11.94 5.89
N ALA A 87 7.87 -11.36 5.14
CA ALA A 87 8.73 -10.29 5.63
C ALA A 87 7.94 -9.03 6.06
N PHE A 88 6.85 -8.71 5.36
CA PHE A 88 5.93 -7.66 5.78
C PHE A 88 5.19 -8.00 7.09
N ARG A 89 4.69 -9.24 7.22
CA ARG A 89 4.04 -9.73 8.45
C ARG A 89 4.98 -9.75 9.63
N ASP A 90 6.20 -10.23 9.46
CA ASP A 90 7.20 -10.30 10.53
C ASP A 90 7.55 -8.89 11.03
N ALA A 91 7.68 -7.93 10.10
CA ALA A 91 7.94 -6.53 10.48
C ALA A 91 6.75 -5.90 11.24
N TYR A 92 5.51 -6.27 10.89
CA TYR A 92 4.32 -5.85 11.64
C TYR A 92 4.28 -6.49 13.03
N ILE A 93 4.48 -7.81 13.12
CA ILE A 93 4.48 -8.55 14.39
C ILE A 93 5.54 -7.98 15.32
N GLY A 94 6.79 -7.84 14.87
CA GLY A 94 7.87 -7.30 15.70
C GLY A 94 7.59 -5.88 16.20
N MET A 95 6.97 -5.02 15.37
CA MET A 95 6.55 -3.68 15.82
C MET A 95 5.42 -3.75 16.86
N MET A 96 4.45 -4.64 16.69
CA MET A 96 3.36 -4.83 17.63
C MET A 96 3.82 -5.44 18.95
N GLU A 97 4.74 -6.40 18.94
CA GLU A 97 5.31 -7.01 20.14
C GLU A 97 6.01 -5.96 21.01
N VAL A 98 6.87 -5.12 20.40
CA VAL A 98 7.50 -3.99 21.09
C VAL A 98 6.45 -3.01 21.61
N GLY A 99 5.42 -2.71 20.82
CA GLY A 99 4.32 -1.84 21.24
C GLY A 99 3.54 -2.39 22.44
N VAL A 100 3.26 -3.70 22.46
CA VAL A 100 2.58 -4.38 23.57
C VAL A 100 3.46 -4.39 24.82
N GLU A 101 4.76 -4.67 24.68
CA GLU A 101 5.69 -4.65 25.81
C GLU A 101 5.76 -3.25 26.43
N GLN A 102 5.84 -2.21 25.60
CA GLN A 102 5.87 -0.83 26.06
C GLN A 102 4.55 -0.42 26.72
N ALA A 103 3.41 -0.74 26.11
CA ALA A 103 2.09 -0.47 26.67
C ALA A 103 1.87 -1.13 28.03
N ARG A 104 2.43 -2.35 28.21
CA ARG A 104 2.42 -3.05 29.49
C ARG A 104 3.27 -2.34 30.54
N LYS A 105 4.47 -1.85 30.17
CA LYS A 105 5.37 -1.13 31.08
C LYS A 105 4.82 0.24 31.51
N SER A 106 4.08 0.91 30.64
CA SER A 106 3.52 2.24 30.90
C SER A 106 2.06 2.21 31.35
N GLU A 107 1.46 1.02 31.54
CA GLU A 107 0.04 0.83 31.89
C GLU A 107 -0.95 1.53 30.95
N GLN A 108 -0.54 1.79 29.70
CA GLN A 108 -1.33 2.50 28.69
C GLN A 108 -1.75 1.54 27.58
N THR A 109 -2.67 0.64 27.86
CA THR A 109 -3.18 -0.34 26.90
C THR A 109 -3.84 0.31 25.67
N ALA A 110 -4.41 1.51 25.83
CA ALA A 110 -4.99 2.30 24.74
C ALA A 110 -3.96 2.65 23.65
N SER A 111 -2.67 2.74 23.99
CA SER A 111 -1.59 3.01 23.02
C SER A 111 -1.50 1.95 21.92
N ILE A 112 -1.91 0.70 22.20
CA ILE A 112 -1.96 -0.38 21.20
C ILE A 112 -3.04 -0.09 20.14
N GLN A 113 -4.21 0.39 20.56
CA GLN A 113 -5.29 0.76 19.63
C GLN A 113 -4.85 1.92 18.74
N LEU A 114 -4.16 2.91 19.33
CA LEU A 114 -3.61 4.04 18.59
C LEU A 114 -2.53 3.59 17.59
N LEU A 115 -1.67 2.64 17.97
CA LEU A 115 -0.69 2.03 17.06
C LEU A 115 -1.38 1.32 15.90
N GLN A 116 -2.39 0.50 16.17
CA GLN A 116 -3.18 -0.19 15.13
C GLN A 116 -3.86 0.80 14.18
N LEU A 117 -4.45 1.87 14.73
CA LEU A 117 -5.06 2.94 13.93
C LEU A 117 -4.01 3.65 13.06
N GLY A 118 -2.82 3.92 13.61
CA GLY A 118 -1.68 4.48 12.90
C GLY A 118 -1.22 3.59 11.74
N VAL A 119 -1.12 2.29 11.96
CA VAL A 119 -0.80 1.30 10.92
C VAL A 119 -1.85 1.31 9.81
N MET A 120 -3.13 1.24 10.16
CA MET A 120 -4.22 1.24 9.19
C MET A 120 -4.21 2.51 8.35
N LYS A 121 -4.13 3.68 9.00
CA LYS A 121 -4.02 4.99 8.33
C LYS A 121 -2.81 5.04 7.39
N PHE A 122 -1.66 4.54 7.83
CA PHE A 122 -0.45 4.50 7.01
C PHE A 122 -0.61 3.62 5.78
N VAL A 123 -1.13 2.40 5.92
CA VAL A 123 -1.30 1.47 4.80
C VAL A 123 -2.32 2.00 3.79
N LEU A 124 -3.44 2.56 4.24
CA LEU A 124 -4.44 3.14 3.35
C LEU A 124 -3.88 4.32 2.54
N ARG A 125 -3.12 5.21 3.20
CA ARG A 125 -2.45 6.33 2.53
C ARG A 125 -1.39 5.85 1.54
N LEU A 126 -0.59 4.86 1.92
CA LEU A 126 0.44 4.29 1.06
C LEU A 126 -0.15 3.71 -0.24
N VAL A 127 -1.29 3.03 -0.15
CA VAL A 127 -1.98 2.49 -1.33
C VAL A 127 -2.43 3.62 -2.25
N ASP A 128 -3.04 4.68 -1.71
CA ASP A 128 -3.46 5.85 -2.50
C ASP A 128 -2.25 6.57 -3.14
N GLU A 129 -1.19 6.82 -2.37
CA GLU A 129 0.05 7.44 -2.85
C GLU A 129 0.68 6.67 -4.03
N GLU A 130 0.80 5.33 -3.91
CA GLU A 130 1.33 4.51 -4.99
C GLU A 130 0.38 4.42 -6.18
N PHE A 131 -0.94 4.47 -5.98
CA PHE A 131 -1.91 4.56 -7.08
C PHE A 131 -1.78 5.88 -7.85
N GLN A 132 -1.70 7.02 -7.15
CA GLN A 132 -1.48 8.33 -7.78
C GLN A 132 -0.15 8.39 -8.52
N ARG A 133 0.89 7.76 -7.97
CA ARG A 133 2.20 7.63 -8.61
C ARG A 133 2.11 6.85 -9.91
N LEU A 134 1.46 5.68 -9.90
CA LEU A 134 1.26 4.86 -11.11
C LEU A 134 0.47 5.62 -12.18
N ARG A 135 -0.63 6.28 -11.79
CA ARG A 135 -1.42 7.13 -12.69
C ARG A 135 -0.57 8.24 -13.31
N SER A 136 0.25 8.92 -12.51
CA SER A 136 1.15 9.98 -12.99
C SER A 136 2.20 9.45 -13.97
N GLN A 137 2.75 8.26 -13.71
CA GLN A 137 3.70 7.60 -14.62
C GLN A 137 3.05 7.26 -15.96
N LEU A 138 1.84 6.70 -15.94
CA LEU A 138 1.08 6.40 -17.17
C LEU A 138 0.73 7.65 -17.97
N GLN A 139 0.31 8.73 -17.29
CA GLN A 139 0.06 10.02 -17.95
C GLN A 139 1.33 10.54 -18.63
N ARG A 140 2.48 10.51 -17.96
CA ARG A 140 3.76 10.94 -18.55
C ARG A 140 4.16 10.07 -19.74
N ALA A 141 4.03 8.75 -19.64
CA ALA A 141 4.32 7.83 -20.74
C ALA A 141 3.45 8.16 -21.98
N ARG A 142 2.14 8.39 -21.78
CA ARG A 142 1.22 8.80 -22.87
C ARG A 142 1.64 10.11 -23.54
N HIS A 143 2.05 11.11 -22.76
CA HIS A 143 2.50 12.39 -23.33
C HIS A 143 3.81 12.26 -24.12
N GLN A 144 4.74 11.41 -23.67
CA GLN A 144 5.99 11.15 -24.40
C GLN A 144 5.76 10.41 -25.72
N THR A 145 4.85 9.43 -25.74
CA THR A 145 4.46 8.72 -26.97
C THR A 145 3.84 9.67 -27.99
N ASN A 146 2.93 10.55 -27.55
CA ASN A 146 2.30 11.54 -28.43
C ASN A 146 3.30 12.57 -29.00
N LYS A 147 4.29 13.00 -28.22
CA LYS A 147 5.36 13.88 -28.73
C LYS A 147 6.24 13.18 -29.77
N ARG A 148 6.57 11.90 -29.56
CA ARG A 148 7.36 11.12 -30.52
C ARG A 148 6.59 10.82 -31.81
N SER A 149 5.29 10.53 -31.74
CA SER A 149 4.48 10.31 -32.95
C SER A 149 4.26 11.61 -33.73
N SER A 150 4.04 12.74 -33.04
CA SER A 150 3.97 14.06 -33.68
C SER A 150 5.27 14.41 -34.40
N SER A 151 6.43 14.25 -33.74
CA SER A 151 7.74 14.55 -34.32
C SER A 151 8.05 13.67 -35.54
N ARG A 152 7.71 12.37 -35.48
CA ARG A 152 7.85 11.47 -36.63
C ARG A 152 6.91 11.80 -37.77
N SER A 153 5.67 12.21 -37.48
CA SER A 153 4.72 12.60 -38.53
C SER A 153 5.18 13.84 -39.29
N VAL A 154 5.81 14.80 -38.59
CA VAL A 154 6.39 16.00 -39.19
C VAL A 154 7.62 15.64 -40.04
N GLU A 155 8.54 14.82 -39.52
CA GLU A 155 9.70 14.33 -40.31
C GLU A 155 9.28 13.54 -41.56
N THR A 156 8.22 12.73 -41.47
CA THR A 156 7.69 12.00 -42.66
C THR A 156 6.96 12.92 -43.63
N HIS A 157 6.35 14.01 -43.16
CA HIS A 157 5.70 14.98 -44.02
C HIS A 157 6.73 15.87 -44.75
N GLU A 158 7.79 16.31 -44.07
CA GLU A 158 8.89 17.08 -44.67
C GLU A 158 9.62 16.27 -45.77
N ARG A 159 9.75 14.95 -45.60
CA ARG A 159 10.33 14.08 -46.64
C ARG A 159 9.43 13.84 -47.85
N LEU A 160 8.11 13.99 -47.72
CA LEU A 160 7.16 13.84 -48.83
C LEU A 160 6.98 15.13 -49.64
N VAL A 161 7.28 16.30 -49.06
CA VAL A 161 7.17 17.61 -49.73
C VAL A 161 8.42 17.96 -50.56
N LEU A 162 9.51 17.19 -50.43
CA LEU A 162 10.77 17.38 -51.16
C LEU A 162 10.94 16.44 -52.38
N LEU A 163 9.89 15.73 -52.79
CA LEU A 163 9.82 14.95 -54.03
C LEU A 163 8.77 15.57 -54.97
#